data_AF-A0A432WYC5-F1
#
_entry.id   AF-A0A432WYC5-F1
#
_cell.length_a   1.000
_cell.length_b   1.000
_cell.length_c   1.000
_cell.angle_alpha   90.00
_cell.angle_beta   90.00
_cell.angle_gamma   90.00
#
_symmetry.space_group_name_H-M   'P 1'
#
loop_
_entity.id
_entity.type
_entity.pdbx_description
1 polymer ?
#
loop_
_entity_poly.entity_id
_entity_poly.type
_entity_poly.pdbx_seq_one_letter_code
_entity_poly.pdbx_strand_id
1 'polypeptide(L)'
;MRSKRLGPTSRLLAVFIALALILTLAILLVLRYTGDPIAIETAKPASTVVSAPSSSMPAPRLIAQPEHCDIQLNFHGQEDDFLLAEYWHQRLRETLTPKHESPDALSSGNTALQFCAVLRHDSYTSDCPEQLGRAWCEPTTAENHPALNLNAHTVPQLHVVLTDSGLANTRNGVIYIKRNANVQVLQHELGHALGLADEYMMHPDLARQFCNGEFNFTASNLVITDKQWLTPDEMQKFERALPWAEFSEQPLATQDHNGVWRLGSSDNDKIGLFPAKTCEGTGLYAWKPVAEKTWMEQHEIGEIPPLYIQLIRQQLEPQ
;
A
#
# COMPACT_ATOMS: atom_id res chain seq x y z
N MET A 1 18.67 22.19 -35.03
CA MET A 1 17.38 21.47 -35.08
C MET A 1 16.57 21.93 -36.29
N ARG A 2 16.45 21.10 -37.34
CA ARG A 2 15.64 21.40 -38.54
C ARG A 2 14.21 20.86 -38.33
N SER A 3 13.24 21.76 -38.22
CA SER A 3 11.81 21.43 -38.20
C SER A 3 11.38 20.90 -39.58
N LYS A 4 11.02 19.62 -39.66
CA LYS A 4 10.42 19.02 -40.86
C LYS A 4 8.97 19.50 -40.97
N ARG A 5 8.71 20.43 -41.89
CA ARG A 5 7.35 20.81 -42.27
C ARG A 5 6.69 19.64 -43.00
N LEU A 6 5.58 19.13 -42.48
CA LEU A 6 4.76 18.14 -43.17
C LEU A 6 4.23 18.72 -44.49
N GLY A 7 4.33 17.92 -45.56
CA GLY A 7 3.88 18.27 -46.90
C GLY A 7 2.36 18.47 -46.99
N PRO A 8 1.88 19.16 -48.03
CA PRO A 8 0.48 19.54 -48.18
C PRO A 8 -0.50 18.35 -48.20
N THR A 9 -0.05 17.18 -48.65
CA THR A 9 -0.84 15.94 -48.67
C THR A 9 -1.12 15.38 -47.26
N SER A 10 -0.16 15.49 -46.34
CA SER A 10 -0.36 15.04 -44.95
C SER A 10 -1.30 15.93 -44.15
N ARG A 11 -1.42 17.22 -44.53
CA ARG A 11 -2.38 18.14 -43.90
C ARG A 11 -3.82 17.83 -44.31
N LEU A 12 -4.05 17.49 -45.58
CA LEU A 12 -5.38 17.06 -46.02
C LEU A 12 -5.82 15.78 -45.30
N LEU A 13 -4.94 14.79 -45.19
CA LEU A 13 -5.27 13.52 -44.52
C LEU A 13 -5.64 13.72 -43.04
N ALA A 14 -4.91 14.60 -42.34
CA ALA A 14 -5.21 14.92 -40.94
C ALA A 14 -6.58 15.60 -40.78
N VAL A 15 -6.96 16.48 -41.70
CA VAL A 15 -8.27 17.14 -41.70
C VAL A 15 -9.41 16.14 -41.97
N PHE A 16 -9.20 15.20 -42.91
CA PHE A 16 -10.18 14.15 -43.19
C PHE A 16 -10.39 13.22 -41.99
N ILE A 17 -9.33 12.82 -41.29
CA ILE A 17 -9.42 11.98 -40.08
C ILE A 17 -10.16 12.72 -38.97
N ALA A 18 -9.86 14.01 -38.76
CA ALA A 18 -10.54 14.81 -37.75
C ALA A 18 -12.05 14.95 -38.03
N LEU A 19 -12.43 15.19 -39.29
CA LEU A 19 -13.83 15.28 -39.70
C LEU A 19 -14.57 13.95 -39.56
N ALA A 20 -13.93 12.82 -39.88
CA ALA A 20 -14.51 11.49 -39.71
C ALA A 20 -14.77 11.17 -38.23
N LEU A 21 -13.84 11.53 -37.33
CA LEU A 21 -14.00 11.35 -35.88
C LEU A 21 -15.16 12.20 -35.33
N ILE A 22 -15.25 13.46 -35.75
CA ILE A 22 -16.34 14.35 -35.34
C ILE A 22 -17.69 13.82 -35.82
N LEU A 23 -17.78 13.34 -37.06
CA LEU A 23 -19.02 12.77 -37.61
C LEU A 23 -19.43 11.49 -36.85
N THR A 24 -18.47 10.63 -36.53
CA THR A 24 -18.72 9.40 -35.76
C THR A 24 -19.24 9.72 -34.37
N LEU A 25 -18.64 10.71 -33.70
CA LEU A 25 -19.07 11.15 -32.37
C LEU A 25 -20.47 11.76 -32.39
N ALA A 26 -20.79 12.55 -33.42
CA ALA A 26 -22.12 13.13 -33.61
C ALA A 26 -23.19 12.05 -33.86
N ILE A 27 -22.89 11.02 -34.66
CA ILE A 27 -23.80 9.89 -34.89
C ILE A 27 -24.07 9.13 -33.58
N LEU A 28 -23.03 8.86 -32.78
CA LEU A 28 -23.19 8.19 -31.48
C LEU A 28 -24.02 9.02 -30.50
N LEU A 29 -23.90 10.35 -30.54
CA LEU A 29 -24.68 11.25 -29.70
C LEU A 29 -26.15 11.29 -30.10
N VAL A 30 -26.44 11.28 -31.41
CA VAL A 30 -27.82 11.21 -31.93
C VAL A 30 -28.44 9.86 -31.57
N LEU A 31 -27.73 8.74 -31.74
CA LEU A 31 -28.23 7.41 -31.37
C LEU A 31 -28.52 7.27 -29.87
N ARG A 32 -27.78 8.00 -29.00
CA ARG A 32 -28.09 8.06 -27.56
C ARG A 32 -29.32 8.93 -27.24
N TYR A 33 -29.62 9.94 -28.06
CA TYR A 33 -30.71 10.89 -27.79
C TYR A 33 -32.04 10.52 -28.45
N THR A 34 -32.05 9.63 -29.44
CA THR A 34 -33.26 9.21 -30.16
C THR A 34 -33.69 7.78 -29.83
N GLY A 35 -33.11 7.15 -28.81
CA GLY A 35 -33.61 5.87 -28.29
C GLY A 35 -34.88 6.13 -27.50
N ASP A 36 -36.03 5.68 -28.02
CA ASP A 36 -37.30 5.74 -27.30
C ASP A 36 -37.16 5.04 -25.93
N PRO A 37 -37.68 5.62 -24.84
CA PRO A 37 -37.69 4.94 -23.56
C PRO A 37 -38.54 3.68 -23.67
N ILE A 38 -37.92 2.52 -23.47
CA ILE A 38 -38.62 1.24 -23.34
C ILE A 38 -39.51 1.35 -22.09
N ALA A 39 -40.80 1.56 -22.31
CA ALA A 39 -41.81 1.44 -21.26
C ALA A 39 -41.91 -0.04 -20.86
N ILE A 40 -41.26 -0.40 -19.76
CA ILE A 40 -41.50 -1.68 -19.10
C ILE A 40 -42.85 -1.56 -18.39
N GLU A 41 -43.85 -2.24 -18.93
CA GLU A 41 -45.17 -2.38 -18.34
C GLU A 41 -45.06 -3.13 -17.01
N THR A 42 -45.13 -2.39 -15.89
CA THR A 42 -45.11 -2.98 -14.55
C THR A 42 -46.45 -3.65 -14.28
N ALA A 43 -46.49 -4.97 -14.45
CA ALA A 43 -47.56 -5.80 -13.91
C ALA A 43 -47.58 -5.67 -12.38
N LYS A 44 -48.76 -5.34 -11.84
CA LYS A 44 -49.04 -5.23 -10.41
C LYS A 44 -48.83 -6.60 -9.74
N PRO A 45 -47.88 -6.75 -8.79
CA PRO A 45 -47.73 -8.03 -8.11
C PRO A 45 -48.89 -8.24 -7.14
N ALA A 46 -49.48 -9.44 -7.20
CA ALA A 46 -50.38 -9.92 -6.18
C ALA A 46 -49.67 -9.91 -4.82
N SER A 47 -50.34 -9.41 -3.77
CA SER A 47 -49.87 -9.44 -2.39
C SER A 47 -49.80 -10.88 -1.89
N THR A 48 -48.70 -11.55 -2.22
CA THR A 48 -48.23 -12.70 -1.47
C THR A 48 -47.47 -12.14 -0.27
N VAL A 49 -47.95 -12.43 0.94
CA VAL A 49 -47.20 -12.18 2.18
C VAL A 49 -45.97 -13.09 2.14
N VAL A 50 -44.89 -12.61 1.53
CA VAL A 50 -43.58 -13.22 1.61
C VAL A 50 -43.05 -12.86 2.99
N SER A 51 -43.01 -13.85 3.87
CA SER A 51 -42.25 -13.82 5.11
C SER A 51 -40.88 -13.22 4.83
N ALA A 52 -40.53 -12.14 5.52
CA ALA A 52 -39.21 -11.53 5.40
C ALA A 52 -38.13 -12.63 5.53
N PRO A 53 -37.19 -12.76 4.57
CA PRO A 53 -36.09 -13.68 4.75
C PRO A 53 -35.37 -13.29 6.04
N SER A 54 -35.17 -14.25 6.94
CA SER A 54 -34.33 -14.01 8.10
C SER A 54 -32.96 -13.60 7.57
N SER A 55 -32.63 -12.32 7.76
CA SER A 55 -31.36 -11.70 7.39
C SER A 55 -30.24 -12.23 8.31
N SER A 56 -29.96 -13.53 8.26
CA SER A 56 -28.74 -14.07 8.84
C SER A 56 -27.60 -13.69 7.91
N MET A 57 -26.71 -12.82 8.39
CA MET A 57 -25.48 -12.48 7.65
C MET A 57 -24.73 -13.76 7.27
N PRO A 58 -24.19 -13.85 6.04
CA PRO A 58 -23.44 -15.03 5.60
C PRO A 58 -22.21 -15.26 6.49
N ALA A 59 -21.98 -16.51 6.87
CA ALA A 59 -20.85 -16.89 7.70
C ALA A 59 -19.52 -16.52 7.03
N PRO A 60 -18.45 -16.23 7.81
CA PRO A 60 -17.12 -16.01 7.25
C PRO A 60 -16.65 -17.17 6.38
N ARG A 61 -16.03 -16.86 5.24
CA ARG A 61 -15.49 -17.83 4.30
C ARG A 61 -13.98 -17.93 4.44
N LEU A 62 -13.50 -19.13 4.73
CA LEU A 62 -12.08 -19.40 4.84
C LEU A 62 -11.42 -19.39 3.45
N ILE A 63 -10.31 -18.64 3.31
CA ILE A 63 -9.49 -18.59 2.10
C ILE A 63 -8.24 -19.45 2.30
N ALA A 64 -7.55 -19.29 3.44
CA ALA A 64 -6.40 -20.09 3.81
C ALA A 64 -6.42 -20.44 5.31
N GLN A 65 -6.18 -21.72 5.61
CA GLN A 65 -6.26 -22.28 6.96
C GLN A 65 -5.33 -21.57 7.95
N PRO A 66 -5.75 -21.39 9.23
CA PRO A 66 -5.00 -20.70 10.28
C PRO A 66 -3.74 -21.42 10.78
N GLU A 67 -3.38 -22.59 10.23
CA GLU A 67 -2.29 -23.40 10.75
C GLU A 67 -0.92 -22.82 10.35
N HIS A 68 -0.23 -22.22 11.32
CA HIS A 68 1.15 -21.70 11.23
C HIS A 68 1.37 -20.49 10.30
N CYS A 69 0.49 -19.49 10.33
CA CYS A 69 0.82 -18.17 9.75
C CYS A 69 1.44 -17.21 10.76
N ASP A 70 2.23 -16.29 10.22
CA ASP A 70 2.79 -15.14 10.93
C ASP A 70 1.75 -14.03 11.06
N ILE A 71 0.85 -13.90 10.08
CA ILE A 71 -0.18 -12.85 10.01
C ILE A 71 -1.52 -13.43 9.54
N GLN A 72 -2.61 -13.03 10.17
CA GLN A 72 -3.97 -13.31 9.71
C GLN A 72 -4.55 -12.09 8.98
N LEU A 73 -4.92 -12.27 7.71
CA LEU A 73 -5.63 -11.28 6.91
C LEU A 73 -7.15 -11.50 7.03
N ASN A 74 -7.86 -10.50 7.53
CA ASN A 74 -9.31 -10.46 7.55
C ASN A 74 -9.79 -9.52 6.44
N PHE A 75 -10.24 -10.07 5.32
CA PHE A 75 -10.89 -9.31 4.25
C PHE A 75 -12.35 -9.03 4.64
N HIS A 76 -12.82 -7.81 4.47
CA HIS A 76 -14.18 -7.38 4.78
C HIS A 76 -14.83 -6.89 3.49
N GLY A 77 -15.86 -7.59 3.03
CA GLY A 77 -16.47 -7.34 1.72
C GLY A 77 -17.81 -8.04 1.52
N GLN A 78 -18.21 -8.14 0.27
CA GLN A 78 -19.41 -8.82 -0.20
C GLN A 78 -19.13 -10.30 -0.50
N GLU A 79 -20.17 -11.12 -0.66
CA GLU A 79 -20.01 -12.56 -0.86
C GLU A 79 -19.26 -12.92 -2.17
N ASP A 80 -19.43 -12.10 -3.20
CA ASP A 80 -18.78 -12.22 -4.50
C ASP A 80 -17.32 -11.73 -4.49
N ASP A 81 -16.86 -11.06 -3.43
CA ASP A 81 -15.45 -10.67 -3.25
C ASP A 81 -14.52 -11.86 -2.96
N PHE A 82 -15.05 -13.06 -2.74
CA PHE A 82 -14.25 -14.24 -2.35
C PHE A 82 -13.12 -14.56 -3.34
N LEU A 83 -13.40 -14.56 -4.64
CA LEU A 83 -12.39 -14.87 -5.65
C LEU A 83 -11.32 -13.78 -5.74
N LEU A 84 -11.70 -12.51 -5.51
CA LEU A 84 -10.75 -11.40 -5.46
C LEU A 84 -9.84 -11.52 -4.25
N ALA A 85 -10.40 -11.79 -3.07
CA ALA A 85 -9.66 -11.96 -1.83
C ALA A 85 -8.70 -13.17 -1.90
N GLU A 86 -9.13 -14.27 -2.51
CA GLU A 86 -8.29 -15.45 -2.78
C GLU A 86 -7.13 -15.11 -3.74
N TYR A 87 -7.43 -14.42 -4.85
CA TYR A 87 -6.41 -13.95 -5.79
C TYR A 87 -5.38 -13.03 -5.11
N TRP A 88 -5.83 -12.05 -4.34
CA TRP A 88 -4.95 -11.13 -3.61
C TRP A 88 -4.10 -11.86 -2.56
N HIS A 89 -4.68 -12.76 -1.79
CA HIS A 89 -3.94 -13.60 -0.84
C HIS A 89 -2.83 -14.40 -1.52
N GLN A 90 -3.12 -15.06 -2.64
CA GLN A 90 -2.12 -15.80 -3.40
C GLN A 90 -0.98 -14.89 -3.86
N ARG A 91 -1.29 -13.70 -4.39
CA ARG A 91 -0.30 -12.74 -4.89
C ARG A 91 0.57 -12.14 -3.79
N LEU A 92 -0.01 -11.88 -2.62
CA LEU A 92 0.76 -11.45 -1.44
C LEU A 92 1.75 -12.55 -1.04
N ARG A 93 1.31 -13.81 -0.98
CA ARG A 93 2.21 -14.94 -0.71
C ARG A 93 3.33 -15.05 -1.74
N GLU A 94 3.02 -14.94 -3.03
CA GLU A 94 4.03 -15.05 -4.11
C GLU A 94 5.08 -13.94 -4.08
N THR A 95 4.73 -12.75 -3.57
CA THR A 95 5.60 -11.56 -3.66
C THR A 95 6.35 -11.29 -2.36
N LEU A 96 5.73 -11.55 -1.20
CA LEU A 96 6.33 -11.38 0.13
C LEU A 96 7.03 -12.66 0.64
N THR A 97 7.06 -13.71 -0.18
CA THR A 97 7.95 -14.86 -0.02
C THR A 97 9.19 -14.63 -0.89
N PRO A 98 10.41 -14.60 -0.33
CA PRO A 98 11.64 -14.45 -1.11
C PRO A 98 11.72 -15.51 -2.21
N LYS A 99 11.94 -15.08 -3.46
CA LYS A 99 11.91 -16.00 -4.63
C LYS A 99 13.16 -16.86 -4.81
N HIS A 100 14.25 -16.63 -4.10
CA HIS A 100 15.45 -17.47 -4.17
C HIS A 100 16.33 -17.24 -2.94
N GLU A 101 16.55 -18.30 -2.15
CA GLU A 101 17.72 -18.41 -1.29
C GLU A 101 18.95 -18.46 -2.21
N SER A 102 19.71 -17.37 -2.29
CA SER A 102 21.12 -17.49 -2.65
C SER A 102 21.78 -18.29 -1.53
N PRO A 103 22.63 -19.30 -1.83
CA PRO A 103 23.23 -20.16 -0.79
C PRO A 103 24.11 -19.42 0.22
N ASP A 104 24.44 -18.15 -0.04
CA ASP A 104 25.19 -17.26 0.86
C ASP A 104 24.32 -16.25 1.63
N ALA A 105 23.01 -16.20 1.37
CA ALA A 105 22.11 -15.23 1.99
C ALA A 105 21.54 -15.75 3.32
N LEU A 106 22.19 -15.34 4.41
CA LEU A 106 21.68 -15.33 5.78
C LEU A 106 21.24 -16.70 6.32
N SER A 107 22.23 -17.39 6.87
CA SER A 107 22.07 -18.56 7.73
C SER A 107 21.29 -18.23 9.01
N SER A 108 19.95 -18.24 8.97
CA SER A 108 19.07 -18.84 9.98
C SER A 108 17.61 -18.43 9.76
N GLY A 109 16.73 -19.43 9.66
CA GLY A 109 15.28 -19.23 9.84
C GLY A 109 14.51 -18.86 8.56
N ASN A 110 13.58 -19.73 8.18
CA ASN A 110 12.52 -19.56 7.18
C ASN A 110 12.19 -18.07 6.93
N THR A 111 12.58 -17.47 5.80
CA THR A 111 12.57 -16.00 5.55
C THR A 111 11.26 -15.43 4.99
N ALA A 112 10.30 -16.29 4.63
CA ALA A 112 9.02 -15.89 4.05
C ALA A 112 7.93 -15.62 5.09
N LEU A 113 7.22 -14.48 4.98
CA LEU A 113 6.01 -14.24 5.78
C LEU A 113 4.86 -15.14 5.31
N GLN A 114 4.28 -15.88 6.25
CA GLN A 114 3.11 -16.73 6.02
C GLN A 114 1.83 -15.99 6.38
N PHE A 115 0.88 -15.98 5.44
CA PHE A 115 -0.42 -15.32 5.62
C PHE A 115 -1.55 -16.34 5.64
N CYS A 116 -2.39 -16.29 6.65
CA CYS A 116 -3.73 -16.88 6.62
C CYS A 116 -4.75 -15.86 6.16
N ALA A 117 -5.91 -16.31 5.68
CA ALA A 117 -6.93 -15.39 5.18
C ALA A 117 -8.35 -15.90 5.38
N VAL A 118 -9.24 -14.97 5.74
CA VAL A 118 -10.69 -15.17 5.83
C VAL A 118 -11.40 -13.98 5.18
N LEU A 119 -12.47 -14.24 4.44
CA LEU A 119 -13.45 -13.22 4.03
C LEU A 119 -14.58 -13.14 5.06
N ARG A 120 -14.84 -11.94 5.56
CA ARG A 120 -15.89 -11.59 6.52
C ARG A 120 -16.88 -10.63 5.88
N HIS A 121 -18.12 -10.70 6.35
CA HIS A 121 -19.23 -9.84 5.90
C HIS A 121 -19.82 -9.02 7.05
N ASP A 122 -19.41 -9.28 8.29
CA ASP A 122 -20.12 -8.89 9.51
C ASP A 122 -19.52 -7.66 10.22
N SER A 123 -18.35 -7.19 9.81
CA SER A 123 -17.53 -6.29 10.62
C SER A 123 -17.47 -4.83 10.14
N TYR A 124 -17.83 -4.53 8.88
CA TYR A 124 -17.81 -3.17 8.31
C TYR A 124 -19.08 -2.89 7.53
N THR A 125 -19.48 -1.61 7.45
CA THR A 125 -20.63 -1.19 6.65
C THR A 125 -20.39 -1.51 5.17
N SER A 126 -21.46 -1.93 4.48
CA SER A 126 -21.39 -2.16 3.02
C SER A 126 -21.32 -0.84 2.23
N ASP A 127 -21.85 0.23 2.80
CA ASP A 127 -21.73 1.59 2.26
C ASP A 127 -20.53 2.28 2.91
N CYS A 128 -19.46 2.41 2.14
CA CYS A 128 -18.20 3.03 2.53
C CYS A 128 -18.08 4.40 1.87
N PRO A 129 -18.39 5.50 2.57
CA PRO A 129 -18.30 6.82 1.98
C PRO A 129 -16.85 7.23 1.66
N GLU A 130 -16.68 8.13 0.70
CA GLU A 130 -15.41 8.81 0.51
C GLU A 130 -15.25 9.95 1.53
N GLN A 131 -14.13 10.00 2.23
CA GLN A 131 -13.75 11.13 3.07
C GLN A 131 -12.46 11.75 2.55
N LEU A 132 -12.52 13.01 2.12
CA LEU A 132 -11.40 13.73 1.49
C LEU A 132 -10.79 12.95 0.29
N GLY A 133 -11.65 12.26 -0.47
CA GLY A 133 -11.25 11.45 -1.62
C GLY A 133 -10.62 10.09 -1.28
N ARG A 134 -10.57 9.72 0.00
CA ARG A 134 -10.07 8.42 0.48
C ARG A 134 -11.21 7.51 0.92
N ALA A 135 -10.99 6.21 0.80
CA ALA A 135 -11.96 5.21 1.22
C ALA A 135 -12.11 5.22 2.75
N TRP A 136 -13.35 5.23 3.24
CA TRP A 136 -13.65 5.20 4.67
C TRP A 136 -14.87 4.33 4.94
N CYS A 137 -14.77 3.44 5.93
CA CYS A 137 -15.89 2.62 6.39
C CYS A 137 -15.91 2.61 7.90
N GLU A 138 -17.11 2.63 8.49
CA GLU A 138 -17.26 2.47 9.93
C GLU A 138 -17.39 0.98 10.29
N PRO A 139 -16.76 0.52 11.38
CA PRO A 139 -17.00 -0.82 11.87
C PRO A 139 -18.47 -0.95 12.34
N THR A 140 -19.09 -2.11 12.08
CA THR A 140 -20.52 -2.36 12.40
C THR A 140 -20.79 -2.46 13.89
N THR A 141 -19.77 -2.71 14.73
CA THR A 141 -19.87 -2.70 16.18
C THR A 141 -18.73 -1.89 16.80
N ALA A 142 -19.07 -1.03 17.77
CA ALA A 142 -18.11 -0.19 18.49
C ALA A 142 -17.07 -0.99 19.31
N GLU A 143 -17.34 -2.26 19.60
CA GLU A 143 -16.46 -3.16 20.37
C GLU A 143 -15.35 -3.81 19.52
N ASN A 144 -15.40 -3.71 18.19
CA ASN A 144 -14.43 -4.29 17.28
C ASN A 144 -13.69 -3.20 16.49
N HIS A 145 -13.01 -2.28 17.18
CA HIS A 145 -11.85 -1.64 16.56
C HIS A 145 -10.70 -2.64 16.65
N PRO A 146 -10.31 -3.31 15.57
CA PRO A 146 -9.08 -4.07 15.59
C PRO A 146 -7.98 -3.05 15.35
N ALA A 147 -7.64 -2.30 16.40
CA ALA A 147 -6.26 -1.85 16.48
C ALA A 147 -5.41 -3.13 16.37
N LEU A 148 -4.29 -3.05 15.65
CA LEU A 148 -3.24 -4.07 15.71
C LEU A 148 -2.99 -4.40 17.18
N ASN A 149 -3.58 -5.50 17.66
CA ASN A 149 -3.40 -5.93 19.03
C ASN A 149 -2.11 -6.76 19.04
N LEU A 150 -0.99 -6.04 19.06
CA LEU A 150 0.35 -6.62 19.17
C LEU A 150 0.62 -7.24 20.56
N ASN A 151 -0.38 -7.24 21.45
CA ASN A 151 -0.27 -7.84 22.78
C ASN A 151 -0.96 -9.22 22.85
N ALA A 152 -0.14 -10.19 23.28
CA ALA A 152 -0.44 -11.55 23.75
C ALA A 152 -0.66 -12.64 22.69
N HIS A 153 0.34 -13.55 22.60
CA HIS A 153 0.27 -14.99 22.25
C HIS A 153 -0.61 -15.43 21.06
N THR A 154 -1.03 -14.52 20.20
CA THR A 154 -1.96 -14.76 19.11
C THR A 154 -1.41 -14.13 17.84
N VAL A 155 -1.70 -14.77 16.72
CA VAL A 155 -1.23 -14.32 15.40
C VAL A 155 -1.75 -12.90 15.13
N PRO A 156 -0.87 -11.92 14.81
CA PRO A 156 -1.27 -10.56 14.44
C PRO A 156 -2.37 -10.55 13.38
N GLN A 157 -3.41 -9.74 13.62
CA GLN A 157 -4.56 -9.62 12.71
C GLN A 157 -4.52 -8.29 11.97
N LEU A 158 -4.63 -8.35 10.65
CA LEU A 158 -4.76 -7.19 9.77
C LEU A 158 -6.11 -7.20 9.07
N HIS A 159 -6.67 -6.02 8.90
CA HIS A 159 -8.02 -5.85 8.35
C HIS A 159 -7.93 -5.16 7.01
N VAL A 160 -8.51 -5.78 5.97
CA VAL A 160 -8.56 -5.25 4.61
C VAL A 160 -10.03 -5.04 4.25
N VAL A 161 -10.45 -3.79 4.10
CA VAL A 161 -11.83 -3.42 3.83
C VAL A 161 -11.97 -3.08 2.35
N LEU A 162 -12.80 -3.86 1.67
CA LEU A 162 -13.05 -3.72 0.23
C LEU A 162 -14.17 -2.71 0.00
N THR A 163 -13.85 -1.70 -0.77
CA THR A 163 -14.72 -0.54 -1.04
C THR A 163 -15.02 -0.40 -2.53
N ASP A 164 -16.08 0.32 -2.85
CA ASP A 164 -16.44 0.64 -4.25
C ASP A 164 -15.83 1.98 -4.71
N SER A 165 -15.38 2.81 -3.76
CA SER A 165 -14.97 4.19 -4.00
C SER A 165 -13.88 4.64 -3.02
N GLY A 166 -13.24 5.78 -3.29
CA GLY A 166 -12.16 6.35 -2.47
C GLY A 166 -10.76 5.80 -2.77
N LEU A 167 -9.74 6.66 -2.76
CA LEU A 167 -8.34 6.25 -2.88
C LEU A 167 -7.96 5.32 -1.72
N ALA A 168 -7.10 4.34 -2.02
CA ALA A 168 -6.60 3.42 -1.01
C ALA A 168 -5.82 4.16 0.09
N ASN A 169 -5.90 3.62 1.31
CA ASN A 169 -5.14 4.10 2.45
C ASN A 169 -5.14 3.09 3.59
N THR A 170 -4.06 3.13 4.37
CA THR A 170 -3.99 2.49 5.68
C THR A 170 -4.20 3.50 6.80
N ARG A 171 -5.10 3.18 7.74
CA ARG A 171 -5.32 3.99 8.95
C ARG A 171 -5.56 3.09 10.15
N ASN A 172 -4.80 3.31 11.22
CA ASN A 172 -4.85 2.53 12.45
C ASN A 172 -4.69 1.01 12.20
N GLY A 173 -3.86 0.62 11.24
CA GLY A 173 -3.66 -0.79 10.87
C GLY A 173 -4.75 -1.41 9.99
N VAL A 174 -5.78 -0.64 9.62
CA VAL A 174 -6.83 -1.06 8.69
C VAL A 174 -6.55 -0.53 7.30
N ILE A 175 -6.51 -1.42 6.32
CA ILE A 175 -6.35 -1.10 4.90
C ILE A 175 -7.74 -0.89 4.31
N TYR A 176 -7.97 0.26 3.70
CA TYR A 176 -9.15 0.53 2.88
C TYR A 176 -8.71 0.55 1.42
N ILE A 177 -9.36 -0.25 0.58
CA ILE A 177 -8.93 -0.42 -0.80
C ILE A 177 -10.12 -0.69 -1.73
N LYS A 178 -10.06 -0.18 -2.97
CA LYS A 178 -11.11 -0.46 -3.96
C LYS A 178 -11.04 -1.89 -4.47
N ARG A 179 -12.19 -2.51 -4.75
CA ARG A 179 -12.29 -3.84 -5.36
C ARG A 179 -11.54 -3.98 -6.68
N ASN A 180 -11.48 -2.90 -7.47
CA ASN A 180 -10.77 -2.88 -8.76
C ASN A 180 -9.31 -2.42 -8.66
N ALA A 181 -8.78 -2.26 -7.45
CA ALA A 181 -7.39 -1.88 -7.27
C ALA A 181 -6.44 -3.00 -7.74
N ASN A 182 -5.26 -2.60 -8.20
CA ASN A 182 -4.22 -3.56 -8.51
C ASN A 182 -3.60 -4.10 -7.22
N VAL A 183 -3.11 -5.34 -7.25
CA VAL A 183 -2.54 -5.99 -6.07
C VAL A 183 -1.29 -5.28 -5.55
N GLN A 184 -0.55 -4.57 -6.40
CA GLN A 184 0.57 -3.71 -6.01
C GLN A 184 0.15 -2.58 -5.04
N VAL A 185 -1.09 -2.09 -5.17
CA VAL A 185 -1.63 -1.10 -4.23
C VAL A 185 -1.93 -1.76 -2.88
N LEU A 186 -2.56 -2.94 -2.87
CA LEU A 186 -2.77 -3.70 -1.63
C LEU A 186 -1.45 -3.99 -0.93
N GLN A 187 -0.46 -4.38 -1.69
CA GLN A 187 0.91 -4.60 -1.27
C GLN A 187 1.47 -3.37 -0.54
N HIS A 188 1.44 -2.21 -1.19
CA HIS A 188 1.89 -0.95 -0.60
C HIS A 188 1.16 -0.61 0.72
N GLU A 189 -0.17 -0.69 0.73
CA GLU A 189 -0.97 -0.41 1.93
C GLU A 189 -0.70 -1.44 3.05
N LEU A 190 -0.41 -2.69 2.70
CA LEU A 190 0.01 -3.72 3.63
C LEU A 190 1.38 -3.39 4.25
N GLY A 191 2.30 -2.81 3.47
CA GLY A 191 3.55 -2.25 3.98
C GLY A 191 3.30 -1.23 5.09
N HIS A 192 2.35 -0.31 4.90
CA HIS A 192 1.95 0.63 5.97
C HIS A 192 1.34 -0.06 7.19
N ALA A 193 0.47 -1.05 6.97
CA ALA A 193 -0.13 -1.80 8.07
C ALA A 193 0.92 -2.58 8.87
N LEU A 194 2.05 -2.92 8.24
CA LEU A 194 3.20 -3.59 8.81
C LEU A 194 4.34 -2.63 9.21
N GLY A 195 4.04 -1.34 9.40
CA GLY A 195 4.95 -0.37 10.01
C GLY A 195 6.00 0.24 9.06
N LEU A 196 5.82 0.12 7.74
CA LEU A 196 6.65 0.81 6.76
C LEU A 196 6.07 2.19 6.41
N ALA A 197 6.95 3.18 6.20
CA ALA A 197 6.58 4.51 5.73
C ALA A 197 6.84 4.69 4.23
N ASP A 198 6.15 5.66 3.63
CA ASP A 198 6.41 6.08 2.26
C ASP A 198 7.82 6.63 2.09
N GLU A 199 8.46 6.29 0.97
CA GLU A 199 9.80 6.77 0.59
C GLU A 199 9.77 7.88 -0.46
N TYR A 200 8.60 8.09 -1.09
CA TYR A 200 8.38 9.16 -2.05
C TYR A 200 8.04 10.50 -1.37
N MET A 201 8.10 11.59 -2.14
CA MET A 201 7.72 12.91 -1.66
C MET A 201 6.23 12.97 -1.31
N MET A 202 5.93 13.01 -0.01
CA MET A 202 4.58 13.13 0.50
C MET A 202 3.96 14.50 0.16
N HIS A 203 2.63 14.59 0.26
CA HIS A 203 1.95 15.89 0.22
C HIS A 203 2.50 16.81 1.35
N PRO A 204 2.75 18.12 1.10
CA PRO A 204 3.46 18.97 2.05
C PRO A 204 2.88 19.00 3.47
N ASP A 205 1.56 18.97 3.61
CA ASP A 205 0.90 18.96 4.93
C ASP A 205 1.17 17.65 5.70
N LEU A 206 1.12 16.53 5.00
CA LEU A 206 1.40 15.21 5.56
C LEU A 206 2.89 15.08 5.90
N ALA A 207 3.76 15.52 4.99
CA ALA A 207 5.22 15.51 5.18
C ALA A 207 5.62 16.29 6.44
N ARG A 208 5.02 17.48 6.67
CA ARG A 208 5.30 18.28 7.87
C ARG A 208 4.92 17.53 9.15
N GLN A 209 3.70 17.00 9.22
CA GLN A 209 3.25 16.26 10.40
C GLN A 209 4.12 15.01 10.63
N PHE A 210 4.40 14.26 9.56
CA PHE A 210 5.16 13.01 9.63
C PHE A 210 6.61 13.26 10.04
N CYS A 211 7.28 14.19 9.37
CA CYS A 211 8.69 14.46 9.62
C CYS A 211 8.96 15.16 10.96
N ASN A 212 7.98 15.87 11.52
CA ASN A 212 8.07 16.44 12.86
C ASN A 212 7.77 15.43 13.98
N GLY A 213 7.46 14.17 13.65
CA GLY A 213 7.15 13.13 14.63
C GLY A 213 5.77 13.29 15.28
N GLU A 214 4.82 13.93 14.59
CA GLU A 214 3.44 14.10 15.08
C GLU A 214 2.57 12.83 14.92
N PHE A 215 3.19 11.73 14.47
CA PHE A 215 2.55 10.43 14.29
C PHE A 215 2.91 9.48 15.42
N ASN A 216 1.91 8.75 15.91
CA ASN A 216 2.09 7.71 16.93
C ASN A 216 2.51 6.37 16.28
N PHE A 217 3.55 6.38 15.45
CA PHE A 217 4.20 5.19 14.91
C PHE A 217 5.66 5.45 14.59
N THR A 218 6.51 4.43 14.72
CA THR A 218 7.91 4.47 14.31
C THR A 218 8.08 3.62 13.05
N ALA A 219 8.53 4.23 11.96
CA ALA A 219 8.76 3.53 10.70
C ALA A 219 10.01 2.63 10.80
N SER A 220 9.92 1.39 10.33
CA SER A 220 11.08 0.50 10.31
C SER A 220 12.03 0.73 9.14
N ASN A 221 11.53 1.19 7.99
CA ASN A 221 12.33 1.44 6.78
C ASN A 221 12.86 2.86 6.66
N LEU A 222 12.60 3.73 7.65
CA LEU A 222 12.90 5.14 7.53
C LEU A 222 13.32 5.78 8.85
N VAL A 223 14.36 6.62 8.79
CA VAL A 223 14.77 7.50 9.91
C VAL A 223 14.85 8.94 9.46
N ILE A 224 14.56 9.86 10.39
CA ILE A 224 14.46 11.29 10.12
C ILE A 224 15.50 12.02 10.97
N THR A 225 16.19 12.98 10.36
CA THR A 225 17.21 13.80 11.01
C THR A 225 17.00 15.27 10.65
N ASP A 226 17.37 16.17 11.55
CA ASP A 226 17.36 17.61 11.33
C ASP A 226 18.62 18.13 10.62
N LYS A 227 19.68 17.31 10.57
CA LYS A 227 20.96 17.63 9.92
C LYS A 227 21.64 16.39 9.38
N GLN A 228 22.49 16.60 8.37
CA GLN A 228 23.28 15.54 7.75
C GLN A 228 24.70 15.41 8.33
N TRP A 229 25.11 16.33 9.21
CA TRP A 229 26.43 16.34 9.83
C TRP A 229 26.29 16.15 11.33
N LEU A 230 26.93 15.09 11.84
CA LEU A 230 26.85 14.68 13.23
C LEU A 230 28.22 14.78 13.91
N THR A 231 28.22 15.19 15.16
CA THR A 231 29.37 14.99 16.06
C THR A 231 29.56 13.50 16.35
N PRO A 232 30.73 13.06 16.86
CA PRO A 232 30.94 11.65 17.23
C PRO A 232 29.88 11.10 18.20
N ASP A 233 29.48 11.87 19.22
CA ASP A 233 28.46 11.45 20.19
C ASP A 233 27.07 11.33 19.56
N GLU A 234 26.74 12.22 18.62
CA GLU A 234 25.48 12.17 17.88
C GLU A 234 25.45 10.99 16.91
N MET A 235 26.56 10.69 16.25
CA MET A 235 26.67 9.52 15.37
C MET A 235 26.43 8.23 16.17
N GLN A 236 27.05 8.08 17.35
CA GLN A 236 26.83 6.90 18.20
C GLN A 236 25.37 6.77 18.68
N LYS A 237 24.67 7.89 18.91
CA LYS A 237 23.23 7.87 19.24
C LYS A 237 22.40 7.49 18.01
N PHE A 238 22.73 8.04 16.86
CA PHE A 238 22.07 7.76 15.59
C PHE A 238 22.15 6.27 15.22
N GLU A 239 23.34 5.67 15.27
CA GLU A 239 23.54 4.25 14.95
C GLU A 239 22.74 3.33 15.87
N ARG A 240 22.67 3.65 17.18
CA ARG A 240 21.88 2.87 18.14
C ARG A 240 20.37 2.99 17.95
N ALA A 241 19.91 4.08 17.33
CA ALA A 241 18.50 4.33 17.08
C ALA A 241 18.04 3.83 15.70
N LEU A 242 18.96 3.37 14.85
CA LEU A 242 18.66 2.96 13.49
C LEU A 242 17.98 1.58 13.50
N PRO A 243 16.76 1.43 12.95
CA PRO A 243 16.03 0.16 13.01
C PRO A 243 16.77 -1.00 12.35
N TRP A 244 17.59 -0.72 11.33
CA TRP A 244 18.37 -1.72 10.60
C TRP A 244 19.87 -1.70 10.93
N ALA A 245 20.27 -1.16 12.09
CA ALA A 245 21.68 -1.04 12.46
C ALA A 245 22.44 -2.37 12.33
N GLU A 246 21.84 -3.47 12.79
CA GLU A 246 22.46 -4.80 12.78
C GLU A 246 22.61 -5.42 11.39
N PHE A 247 21.82 -4.94 10.41
CA PHE A 247 21.89 -5.38 9.02
C PHE A 247 22.80 -4.51 8.16
N SER A 248 23.43 -3.48 8.72
CA SER A 248 24.26 -2.56 7.96
C SER A 248 25.56 -3.25 7.50
N GLU A 249 25.81 -3.22 6.20
CA GLU A 249 26.94 -3.91 5.55
C GLU A 249 28.10 -2.97 5.19
N GLN A 250 27.94 -1.69 5.50
CA GLN A 250 28.87 -0.62 5.17
C GLN A 250 28.74 0.55 6.16
N PRO A 251 29.71 1.48 6.19
CA PRO A 251 29.59 2.71 6.97
C PRO A 251 28.35 3.53 6.59
N LEU A 252 27.64 4.01 7.61
CA LEU A 252 26.42 4.83 7.48
C LEU A 252 26.73 6.33 7.29
N ALA A 253 28.00 6.70 7.49
CA ALA A 253 28.50 8.05 7.36
C ALA A 253 29.99 8.05 7.00
N THR A 254 30.47 9.16 6.44
CA THR A 254 31.90 9.42 6.17
C THR A 254 32.41 10.50 7.11
N GLN A 255 33.54 10.24 7.78
CA GLN A 255 34.16 11.23 8.65
C GLN A 255 35.06 12.20 7.86
N ASP A 256 34.98 13.50 8.17
CA ASP A 256 35.89 14.51 7.64
C ASP A 256 37.17 14.66 8.48
N HIS A 257 38.08 15.54 8.03
CA HIS A 257 39.35 15.81 8.70
C HIS A 257 39.21 16.46 10.09
N ASN A 258 38.05 17.03 10.40
CA ASN A 258 37.75 17.64 11.70
C ASN A 258 37.01 16.68 12.64
N GLY A 259 36.82 15.43 12.21
CA GLY A 259 36.14 14.40 12.99
C GLY A 259 34.61 14.48 12.91
N VAL A 260 34.04 15.32 12.05
CA VAL A 260 32.60 15.45 11.83
C VAL A 260 32.13 14.37 10.85
N TRP A 261 31.04 13.69 11.18
CA TRP A 261 30.47 12.63 10.36
C TRP A 261 29.40 13.18 9.43
N ARG A 262 29.55 12.96 8.12
CA ARG A 262 28.52 13.24 7.12
C ARG A 262 27.72 11.97 6.84
N LEU A 263 26.43 11.98 7.15
CA LEU A 263 25.50 10.89 6.87
C LEU A 263 25.44 10.56 5.38
N GLY A 264 25.30 9.27 5.08
CA GLY A 264 25.17 8.73 3.74
C GLY A 264 26.20 7.65 3.45
N SER A 265 25.72 6.51 2.99
CA SER A 265 26.51 5.40 2.47
C SER A 265 26.87 5.60 1.01
N SER A 266 27.93 4.92 0.53
CA SER A 266 28.49 5.13 -0.81
C SER A 266 28.27 3.96 -1.77
N ASP A 267 28.14 2.74 -1.26
CA ASP A 267 27.98 1.52 -2.06
C ASP A 267 26.49 1.22 -2.22
N ASN A 268 25.94 1.44 -3.42
CA ASN A 268 24.50 1.31 -3.66
C ASN A 268 24.00 -0.15 -3.65
N ASP A 269 24.91 -1.13 -3.70
CA ASP A 269 24.57 -2.55 -3.75
C ASP A 269 24.52 -3.19 -2.35
N LYS A 270 24.73 -2.40 -1.28
CA LYS A 270 24.80 -2.85 0.11
C LYS A 270 23.78 -2.16 0.99
N ILE A 271 23.36 -2.85 2.06
CA ILE A 271 22.52 -2.25 3.10
C ILE A 271 23.31 -1.16 3.83
N GLY A 272 22.77 0.06 3.88
CA GLY A 272 23.44 1.24 4.41
C GLY A 272 22.46 2.35 4.78
N LEU A 273 22.81 3.60 4.44
CA LEU A 273 22.00 4.78 4.70
C LEU A 273 21.90 5.64 3.44
N PHE A 274 20.72 5.70 2.84
CA PHE A 274 20.48 6.40 1.57
C PHE A 274 19.36 7.43 1.72
N PRO A 275 19.41 8.56 1.00
CA PRO A 275 18.36 9.57 1.09
C PRO A 275 17.02 9.05 0.55
N ALA A 276 15.94 9.36 1.28
CA ALA A 276 14.56 9.19 0.83
C ALA A 276 13.91 10.56 0.59
N LYS A 277 12.86 10.60 -0.25
CA LYS A 277 12.18 11.86 -0.61
C LYS A 277 11.05 12.23 0.35
N THR A 278 10.78 11.40 1.34
CA THR A 278 9.68 11.52 2.31
C THR A 278 9.56 12.91 2.94
N CYS A 279 10.70 13.50 3.33
CA CYS A 279 10.76 14.82 3.97
C CYS A 279 11.19 15.95 3.02
N GLU A 280 11.17 15.72 1.70
CA GLU A 280 11.53 16.74 0.73
C GLU A 280 10.60 17.97 0.88
N GLY A 281 11.20 19.15 1.03
CA GLY A 281 10.46 20.41 1.24
C GLY A 281 10.09 20.75 2.68
N THR A 282 10.41 19.90 3.68
CA THR A 282 10.14 20.20 5.11
C THR A 282 11.32 20.84 5.84
N GLY A 283 12.53 20.75 5.27
CA GLY A 283 13.78 21.16 5.93
C GLY A 283 14.43 20.05 6.77
N LEU A 284 13.81 18.87 6.83
CA LEU A 284 14.35 17.67 7.47
C LEU A 284 14.84 16.66 6.42
N TYR A 285 15.67 15.71 6.84
CA TYR A 285 16.25 14.69 5.98
C TYR A 285 15.69 13.32 6.36
N ALA A 286 15.15 12.60 5.38
CA ALA A 286 14.72 11.22 5.51
C ALA A 286 15.76 10.28 4.93
N TRP A 287 15.96 9.13 5.59
CA TRP A 287 16.92 8.13 5.16
C TRP A 287 16.29 6.73 5.18
N LYS A 288 16.68 5.90 4.21
CA LYS A 288 16.25 4.51 4.02
C LYS A 288 17.46 3.56 3.92
N PRO A 289 17.28 2.25 4.16
CA PRO A 289 18.40 1.31 4.23
C PRO A 289 18.98 0.87 2.88
N VAL A 290 18.25 1.03 1.79
CA VAL A 290 18.64 0.57 0.45
C VAL A 290 18.63 1.71 -0.56
N ALA A 291 19.57 1.70 -1.50
CA ALA A 291 19.68 2.74 -2.53
C ALA A 291 18.62 2.60 -3.62
N GLU A 292 18.17 1.37 -3.87
CA GLU A 292 17.23 1.06 -4.93
C GLU A 292 15.84 1.65 -4.67
N LYS A 293 15.06 1.73 -5.74
CA LYS A 293 13.67 2.14 -5.66
C LYS A 293 12.83 0.98 -5.14
N THR A 294 12.20 1.17 -3.99
CA THR A 294 11.37 0.15 -3.35
C THR A 294 9.90 0.35 -3.71
N TRP A 295 9.07 -0.65 -3.44
CA TRP A 295 7.61 -0.56 -3.51
C TRP A 295 6.98 0.48 -2.57
N MET A 296 7.70 0.93 -1.52
CA MET A 296 7.28 2.05 -0.67
C MET A 296 7.62 3.41 -1.30
N GLU A 297 8.48 3.45 -2.32
CA GLU A 297 8.72 4.64 -3.14
C GLU A 297 7.82 4.65 -4.38
N GLN A 298 7.64 3.50 -5.04
CA GLN A 298 6.78 3.37 -6.22
C GLN A 298 6.19 1.97 -6.32
N HIS A 299 4.93 1.82 -5.92
CA HIS A 299 4.27 0.51 -5.83
C HIS A 299 4.20 -0.26 -7.15
N GLU A 300 4.16 0.40 -8.32
CA GLU A 300 4.00 -0.28 -9.61
C GLU A 300 5.23 -1.08 -10.07
N ILE A 301 6.44 -0.58 -9.74
CA ILE A 301 7.71 -1.09 -10.29
C ILE A 301 8.81 -1.26 -9.25
N GLY A 302 8.55 -0.85 -8.02
CA GLY A 302 9.53 -0.92 -6.95
C GLY A 302 9.72 -2.35 -6.48
N GLU A 303 10.96 -2.68 -6.14
CA GLU A 303 11.29 -3.99 -5.59
C GLU A 303 10.84 -4.07 -4.12
N ILE A 304 10.66 -5.29 -3.61
CA ILE A 304 10.47 -5.53 -2.18
C ILE A 304 11.82 -6.01 -1.62
N PRO A 305 12.57 -5.15 -0.91
CA PRO A 305 13.87 -5.54 -0.40
C PRO A 305 13.73 -6.69 0.61
N PRO A 306 14.56 -7.74 0.55
CA PRO A 306 14.54 -8.81 1.55
C PRO A 306 14.67 -8.30 2.99
N LEU A 307 15.44 -7.23 3.18
CA LEU A 307 15.57 -6.55 4.47
C LEU A 307 14.22 -6.07 5.02
N TYR A 308 13.27 -5.62 4.18
CA TYR A 308 12.00 -5.08 4.68
C TYR A 308 11.15 -6.19 5.29
N ILE A 309 11.25 -7.40 4.75
CA ILE A 309 10.59 -8.59 5.32
C ILE A 309 11.19 -8.92 6.71
N GLN A 310 12.51 -8.77 6.87
CA GLN A 310 13.17 -8.97 8.16
C GLN A 310 12.76 -7.90 9.18
N LEU A 311 12.74 -6.63 8.76
CA LEU A 311 12.31 -5.51 9.60
C LEU A 311 10.84 -5.64 10.04
N ILE A 312 9.97 -6.13 9.15
CA ILE A 312 8.57 -6.43 9.50
C ILE A 312 8.53 -7.52 10.58
N ARG A 313 9.30 -8.60 10.43
CA ARG A 313 9.31 -9.69 11.42
C ARG A 313 9.76 -9.23 12.79
N GLN A 314 10.79 -8.41 12.87
CA GLN A 314 11.25 -7.82 14.13
C GLN A 314 10.15 -7.03 14.84
N GLN A 315 9.24 -6.39 14.09
CA GLN A 315 8.09 -5.71 14.67
C GLN A 315 6.97 -6.66 15.13
N LEU A 316 6.87 -7.85 14.53
CA LEU A 316 5.86 -8.85 14.88
C LEU A 316 6.29 -9.71 16.08
N GLU A 317 7.59 -9.78 16.39
CA GLU A 317 8.09 -10.49 17.57
C GLU A 317 7.65 -9.77 18.86
N PRO A 318 7.14 -10.50 19.87
CA PRO A 318 6.79 -9.90 21.16
C PRO A 318 8.04 -9.31 21.83
N GLN A 319 7.97 -8.04 22.25
CA GLN A 319 9.02 -7.39 23.05
C GLN A 319 9.01 -7.85 24.51
#